data_AF-A0A9D7ST45-F1
#
_entry.id   AF-A0A9D7ST45-F1
#
_cell.length_a   1.000
_cell.length_b   1.000
_cell.length_c   1.000
_cell.angle_alpha   90.00
_cell.angle_beta   90.00
_cell.angle_gamma   90.00
#
_symmetry.space_group_name_H-M   'P 1'
#
loop_
_entity.id
_entity.type
_entity.pdbx_description
1 polymer ?
#
loop_
_entity_poly.entity_id
_entity_poly.type
_entity_poly.pdbx_seq_one_letter_code
_entity_poly.pdbx_strand_id
1 'polypeptide(L)'
;MNISKFHIHQKHHLVLFCCAPWISGYINGEVRAACQTYLSFTGQDFNTGPLITDAQIPVDLCGKFDHVWEISNGDIFSHIADYETDHFIDDTIPSVFGWPAQGNKYFFRFNGFELPAEHKGGWAEFEDLNQNGNYDPDLGEYPIVRLKGHPYIPTEIMWMVFNDQGIHGLTASSPLGIEIQLTVFGFNCLGQCSIEQCLIQYI
;
A
#
# COMPACT_ATOMS: atom_id res chain seq x y z
N MET A 1 4.72 -15.60 -7.43
CA MET A 1 4.50 -14.46 -6.52
C MET A 1 3.89 -15.01 -5.24
N ASN A 2 4.65 -15.05 -4.15
CA ASN A 2 4.18 -15.62 -2.87
C ASN A 2 3.57 -14.50 -2.04
N ILE A 3 2.25 -14.41 -2.02
CA ILE A 3 1.51 -13.46 -1.18
C ILE A 3 1.56 -13.96 0.26
N SER A 4 2.16 -13.18 1.15
CA SER A 4 2.15 -13.48 2.59
C SER A 4 1.03 -12.70 3.26
N LYS A 5 0.09 -13.40 3.91
CA LYS A 5 -1.08 -12.82 4.60
C LYS A 5 -0.95 -13.05 6.10
N PHE A 6 -1.00 -11.98 6.89
CA PHE A 6 -0.98 -12.07 8.35
C PHE A 6 -2.37 -11.76 8.90
N HIS A 7 -2.86 -12.64 9.78
CA HIS A 7 -4.10 -12.47 10.53
C HIS A 7 -3.74 -12.17 11.98
N ILE A 8 -4.18 -11.05 12.53
CA ILE A 8 -3.95 -10.68 13.93
C ILE A 8 -5.26 -10.81 14.69
N HIS A 9 -5.34 -11.76 15.61
CA HIS A 9 -6.49 -11.95 16.50
C HIS A 9 -6.15 -11.45 17.92
N GLN A 10 -6.42 -10.19 18.29
CA GLN A 10 -6.66 -9.81 19.70
C GLN A 10 -7.48 -8.52 19.84
N LYS A 11 -8.45 -8.54 20.76
CA LYS A 11 -9.19 -7.38 21.28
C LYS A 11 -8.22 -6.40 21.91
N HIS A 12 -8.10 -5.21 21.36
CA HIS A 12 -7.89 -3.89 21.98
C HIS A 12 -7.56 -2.94 20.81
N HIS A 13 -7.93 -1.66 20.92
CA HIS A 13 -7.64 -0.62 19.93
C HIS A 13 -6.26 -0.85 19.31
N LEU A 14 -6.21 -1.15 18.01
CA LEU A 14 -4.99 -1.59 17.34
C LEU A 14 -4.06 -0.38 17.21
N VAL A 15 -3.23 -0.14 18.22
CA VAL A 15 -2.10 0.77 18.10
C VAL A 15 -0.97 -0.03 17.43
N LEU A 16 -0.92 0.01 16.11
CA LEU A 16 0.26 -0.44 15.36
C LEU A 16 1.39 0.56 15.64
N PHE A 17 2.15 0.29 16.70
CA PHE A 17 3.28 1.14 17.10
C PHE A 17 4.49 0.98 16.16
N CYS A 18 4.65 -0.20 15.55
CA CYS A 18 5.59 -0.50 14.47
C CYS A 18 5.25 -1.88 13.85
N CYS A 19 5.20 -1.99 12.52
CA CYS A 19 5.09 -3.27 11.81
C CYS A 19 6.06 -3.34 10.63
N ALA A 20 7.34 -3.56 10.91
CA ALA A 20 8.28 -3.99 9.88
C ALA A 20 8.44 -5.52 9.94
N PRO A 21 8.20 -6.25 8.84
CA PRO A 21 8.45 -7.68 8.82
C PRO A 21 9.94 -7.96 9.00
N TRP A 22 10.27 -9.09 9.64
CA TRP A 22 11.63 -9.61 9.63
C TRP A 22 11.78 -10.56 8.47
N ILE A 23 12.66 -10.23 7.54
CA ILE A 23 12.84 -10.99 6.31
C ILE A 23 14.31 -11.36 6.21
N SER A 24 14.57 -12.63 5.92
CA SER A 24 15.93 -13.13 5.69
C SER A 24 15.94 -14.15 4.55
N GLY A 25 17.04 -14.20 3.82
CA GLY A 25 17.21 -15.13 2.71
C GLY A 25 18.68 -15.36 2.35
N TYR A 26 18.92 -16.31 1.44
CA TYR A 26 20.24 -16.57 0.88
C TYR A 26 20.37 -15.93 -0.49
N ILE A 27 21.34 -15.04 -0.66
CA ILE A 27 21.64 -14.36 -1.93
C ILE A 27 23.12 -14.54 -2.22
N ASN A 28 23.46 -15.14 -3.37
CA ASN A 28 24.84 -15.37 -3.80
C ASN A 28 25.73 -16.07 -2.74
N GLY A 29 25.15 -16.98 -1.94
CA GLY A 29 25.87 -17.73 -0.90
C GLY A 29 26.01 -17.01 0.44
N GLU A 30 25.47 -15.81 0.58
CA GLU A 30 25.46 -15.01 1.81
C GLU A 30 24.05 -15.00 2.42
N VAL A 31 23.96 -15.12 3.76
CA VAL A 31 22.71 -14.84 4.47
C VAL A 31 22.52 -13.34 4.55
N ARG A 32 21.38 -12.87 4.07
CA ARG A 32 20.97 -11.47 4.17
C ARG A 32 19.69 -11.35 4.96
N ALA A 33 19.56 -10.28 5.74
CA ALA A 33 18.40 -10.04 6.58
C ALA A 33 18.08 -8.54 6.70
N ALA A 34 16.79 -8.22 6.73
CA ALA A 34 16.22 -6.94 7.13
C ALA A 34 15.29 -7.22 8.32
N CYS A 35 15.72 -6.81 9.51
CA CYS A 35 15.01 -7.12 10.76
C CYS A 35 14.84 -5.84 11.58
N GLN A 36 13.82 -5.07 11.24
CA GLN A 36 13.52 -3.84 11.96
C GLN A 36 12.59 -4.10 13.15
N THR A 37 12.97 -3.56 14.30
CA THR A 37 12.17 -3.61 15.53
C THR A 37 11.30 -2.37 15.64
N TYR A 38 11.91 -1.24 15.97
CA TYR A 38 11.33 0.09 16.03
C TYR A 38 12.29 1.07 15.35
N LEU A 39 11.76 2.16 14.78
CA LEU A 39 12.61 3.26 14.34
C LEU A 39 13.37 3.78 15.55
N SER A 40 14.69 3.62 15.51
CA SER A 40 15.58 3.94 16.62
C SER A 40 16.64 4.92 16.15
N PHE A 41 17.17 5.75 17.05
CA PHE A 41 18.37 6.53 16.76
C PHE A 41 19.57 5.68 16.34
N THR A 42 19.54 4.37 16.64
CA THR A 42 20.62 3.42 16.39
C THR A 42 20.59 2.77 15.01
N GLY A 43 19.54 2.98 14.21
CA GLY A 43 19.49 2.51 12.81
C GLY A 43 18.12 2.02 12.35
N GLN A 44 18.02 1.80 11.04
CA GLN A 44 16.89 1.20 10.35
C GLN A 44 17.40 0.23 9.28
N ASP A 45 16.58 -0.76 8.95
CA ASP A 45 16.84 -1.70 7.84
C ASP A 45 15.91 -1.45 6.65
N PHE A 46 14.80 -0.73 6.86
CA PHE A 46 13.88 -0.34 5.80
C PHE A 46 13.88 1.18 5.56
N ASN A 47 13.64 1.57 4.31
CA ASN A 47 13.51 2.94 3.84
C ASN A 47 12.19 3.11 3.09
N THR A 48 11.63 4.32 3.14
CA THR A 48 10.35 4.64 2.50
C THR A 48 10.47 4.64 0.98
N GLY A 49 9.39 4.22 0.32
CA GLY A 49 9.24 4.26 -1.12
C GLY A 49 9.55 2.97 -1.86
N PRO A 50 9.26 2.96 -3.16
CA PRO A 50 9.41 1.80 -4.01
C PRO A 50 10.86 1.60 -4.48
N LEU A 51 11.15 0.41 -5.01
CA LEU A 51 12.33 0.10 -5.80
C LEU A 51 12.01 0.15 -7.30
N ILE A 52 12.89 0.79 -8.07
CA ILE A 52 12.87 0.73 -9.53
C ILE A 52 13.74 -0.44 -10.01
N THR A 53 13.95 -0.51 -11.33
CA THR A 53 14.74 -1.57 -11.98
C THR A 53 16.09 -1.77 -11.28
N ASP A 54 16.53 -3.02 -11.17
CA ASP A 54 17.77 -3.44 -10.50
C ASP A 54 17.86 -3.09 -9.00
N ALA A 55 16.70 -3.04 -8.32
CA ALA A 55 16.61 -2.74 -6.88
C ALA A 55 17.23 -1.39 -6.53
N GLN A 56 17.08 -0.40 -7.40
CA GLN A 56 17.54 0.97 -7.13
C GLN A 56 16.45 1.78 -6.43
N ILE A 57 16.87 2.73 -5.60
CA ILE A 57 15.97 3.70 -4.99
C ILE A 57 15.77 4.84 -5.98
N PRO A 58 14.53 5.23 -6.31
CA PRO A 58 14.29 6.42 -7.11
C PRO A 58 14.83 7.67 -6.42
N VAL A 59 15.57 8.49 -7.17
CA VAL A 59 16.17 9.74 -6.67
C VAL A 59 15.06 10.70 -6.21
N ASP A 60 15.25 11.32 -5.04
CA ASP A 60 14.37 12.35 -4.46
C ASP A 60 12.90 11.93 -4.24
N LEU A 61 12.62 10.62 -4.10
CA LEU A 61 11.26 10.12 -3.83
C LEU A 61 11.04 9.59 -2.40
N CYS A 62 12.08 9.27 -1.62
CA CYS A 62 11.89 8.68 -0.28
C CYS A 62 10.98 9.53 0.63
N GLY A 63 11.21 10.84 0.70
CA GLY A 63 10.37 11.74 1.52
C GLY A 63 8.97 11.97 0.95
N LYS A 64 8.73 11.65 -0.33
CA LYS A 64 7.41 11.75 -0.97
C LYS A 64 6.56 10.50 -0.71
N PHE A 65 7.21 9.35 -0.60
CA PHE A 65 6.58 8.08 -0.23
C PHE A 65 6.62 7.79 1.28
N ASP A 66 7.13 8.71 2.10
CA ASP A 66 6.88 8.72 3.55
C ASP A 66 5.44 9.16 3.81
N HIS A 67 4.50 8.33 3.34
CA HIS A 67 3.09 8.63 3.25
C HIS A 67 2.27 7.35 3.38
N VAL A 68 1.12 7.47 4.03
CA VAL A 68 0.09 6.43 4.09
C VAL A 68 -1.13 6.98 3.37
N TRP A 69 -1.47 6.38 2.24
CA TRP A 69 -2.70 6.71 1.53
C TRP A 69 -3.86 6.01 2.23
N GLU A 70 -4.78 6.77 2.79
CA GLU A 70 -5.94 6.29 3.53
C GLU A 70 -7.24 6.70 2.84
N ILE A 71 -8.19 5.78 2.78
CA ILE A 71 -9.53 6.06 2.28
C ILE A 71 -10.59 5.26 3.05
N SER A 72 -11.71 5.93 3.35
CA SER A 72 -12.86 5.32 4.00
C SER A 72 -13.84 4.73 2.98
N ASN A 73 -14.65 3.76 3.39
CA ASN A 73 -15.77 3.31 2.54
C ASN A 73 -16.79 4.42 2.27
N GLY A 74 -16.91 5.41 3.15
CA GLY A 74 -17.78 6.56 2.95
C GLY A 74 -17.39 7.33 1.70
N ASP A 75 -16.09 7.65 1.57
CA ASP A 75 -15.53 8.29 0.38
C ASP A 75 -15.78 7.46 -0.88
N ILE A 76 -15.53 6.14 -0.81
CA ILE A 76 -15.73 5.23 -1.94
C ILE A 76 -17.21 5.18 -2.35
N PHE A 77 -18.13 5.01 -1.40
CA PHE A 77 -19.56 4.94 -1.72
C PHE A 77 -20.13 6.27 -2.20
N SER A 78 -19.67 7.40 -1.65
CA SER A 78 -20.02 8.71 -2.16
C SER A 78 -19.56 8.90 -3.61
N HIS A 79 -18.33 8.46 -3.93
CA HIS A 79 -17.81 8.50 -5.29
C HIS A 79 -18.60 7.62 -6.27
N ILE A 80 -18.93 6.39 -5.85
CA ILE A 80 -19.76 5.47 -6.65
C ILE A 80 -21.14 6.08 -6.90
N ALA A 81 -21.79 6.61 -5.85
CA ALA A 81 -23.12 7.20 -5.96
C ALA A 81 -23.16 8.45 -6.84
N ASP A 82 -22.11 9.27 -6.80
CA ASP A 82 -21.91 10.40 -7.71
C ASP A 82 -21.90 9.91 -9.16
N TYR A 83 -20.99 8.98 -9.49
CA TYR A 83 -20.88 8.42 -10.84
C TYR A 83 -22.16 7.71 -11.33
N GLU A 84 -22.85 6.98 -10.45
CA GLU A 84 -24.07 6.25 -10.81
C GLU A 84 -25.27 7.17 -11.11
N THR A 85 -25.20 8.46 -10.76
CA THR A 85 -26.29 9.41 -10.99
C THR A 85 -26.45 9.74 -12.47
N ASP A 86 -25.36 10.03 -13.17
CA ASP A 86 -25.39 10.44 -14.57
C ASP A 86 -24.14 10.02 -15.39
N HIS A 87 -23.30 9.14 -14.84
CA HIS A 87 -22.01 8.72 -15.41
C HIS A 87 -21.00 9.86 -15.55
N PHE A 88 -21.09 10.84 -14.65
CA PHE A 88 -20.15 11.93 -14.51
C PHE A 88 -19.76 12.08 -13.02
N ILE A 89 -18.57 12.62 -12.76
CA ILE A 89 -18.13 12.91 -11.39
C ILE A 89 -18.25 14.42 -11.16
N ASP A 90 -19.22 14.80 -10.34
CA ASP A 90 -19.39 16.19 -9.92
C ASP A 90 -18.39 16.57 -8.81
N ASP A 91 -18.17 15.67 -7.85
CA ASP A 91 -17.36 15.91 -6.66
C ASP A 91 -16.06 15.07 -6.67
N THR A 92 -14.93 15.74 -6.94
CA THR A 92 -13.62 15.08 -6.86
C THR A 92 -13.19 14.86 -5.41
N ILE A 93 -13.26 13.61 -4.95
CA ILE A 93 -12.81 13.21 -3.61
C ILE A 93 -11.28 12.98 -3.62
N PRO A 94 -10.47 13.75 -2.85
CA PRO A 94 -9.01 13.65 -2.90
C PRO A 94 -8.42 12.28 -2.59
N SER A 95 -9.00 11.54 -1.65
CA SER A 95 -8.54 10.20 -1.25
C SER A 95 -8.74 9.16 -2.36
N VAL A 96 -9.80 9.31 -3.16
CA VAL A 96 -10.09 8.48 -4.34
C VAL A 96 -9.15 8.88 -5.48
N PHE A 97 -9.16 10.15 -5.88
CA PHE A 97 -8.40 10.61 -7.05
C PHE A 97 -6.87 10.62 -6.82
N GLY A 98 -6.44 10.71 -5.57
CA GLY A 98 -5.04 10.67 -5.16
C GLY A 98 -4.50 9.26 -4.90
N TRP A 99 -5.30 8.21 -5.07
CA TRP A 99 -4.90 6.83 -4.75
C TRP A 99 -3.68 6.38 -5.60
N PRO A 100 -2.65 5.77 -5.00
CA PRO A 100 -1.40 5.40 -5.68
C PRO A 100 -1.60 4.09 -6.46
N ALA A 101 -2.44 4.14 -7.49
CA ALA A 101 -2.76 3.02 -8.37
C ALA A 101 -2.12 3.17 -9.76
N GLN A 102 -1.98 2.02 -10.44
CA GLN A 102 -1.37 1.94 -11.77
C GLN A 102 -2.08 2.89 -12.73
N GLY A 103 -1.33 3.76 -13.41
CA GLY A 103 -1.86 4.60 -14.47
C GLY A 103 -2.73 5.79 -14.01
N ASN A 104 -2.83 6.06 -12.71
CA ASN A 104 -3.64 7.18 -12.21
C ASN A 104 -3.12 8.54 -12.70
N LYS A 105 -3.78 9.10 -13.71
CA LYS A 105 -3.45 10.42 -14.29
C LYS A 105 -3.70 11.61 -13.34
N TYR A 106 -4.46 11.41 -12.26
CA TYR A 106 -4.77 12.44 -11.27
C TYR A 106 -3.81 12.44 -10.09
N PHE A 107 -2.98 11.41 -9.93
CA PHE A 107 -2.10 11.23 -8.79
C PHE A 107 -1.25 12.49 -8.51
N PHE A 108 -0.59 13.04 -9.53
CA PHE A 108 0.24 14.24 -9.40
C PHE A 108 -0.53 15.44 -8.84
N ARG A 109 -1.77 15.64 -9.27
CA ARG A 109 -2.60 16.78 -8.83
C ARG A 109 -2.83 16.77 -7.33
N PHE A 110 -2.99 15.58 -6.74
CA PHE A 110 -3.32 15.43 -5.32
C PHE A 110 -2.10 15.17 -4.44
N ASN A 111 -1.02 14.61 -4.98
CA ASN A 111 0.17 14.22 -4.22
C ASN A 111 1.40 15.09 -4.48
N GLY A 112 1.44 15.85 -5.58
CA GLY A 112 2.54 16.76 -5.92
C GLY A 112 3.79 16.07 -6.48
N PHE A 113 3.71 14.80 -6.85
CA PHE A 113 4.77 14.06 -7.53
C PHE A 113 4.19 12.93 -8.40
N GLU A 114 5.02 12.36 -9.27
CA GLU A 114 4.63 11.28 -10.17
C GLU A 114 5.01 9.91 -9.59
N LEU A 115 4.19 8.90 -9.87
CA LEU A 115 4.59 7.51 -9.65
C LEU A 115 5.79 7.19 -10.57
N PRO A 116 6.89 6.59 -10.06
CA PRO A 116 8.08 6.32 -10.86
C PRO A 116 7.79 5.34 -12.01
N ALA A 117 7.94 5.81 -13.25
CA ALA A 117 7.63 5.05 -14.47
C ALA A 117 8.47 3.76 -14.65
N GLU A 118 9.65 3.72 -14.04
CA GLU A 118 10.56 2.57 -14.08
C GLU A 118 10.20 1.48 -13.07
N HIS A 119 9.22 1.74 -12.19
CA HIS A 119 8.70 0.75 -11.25
C HIS A 119 8.04 -0.43 -11.98
N LYS A 120 8.21 -1.64 -11.42
CA LYS A 120 7.69 -2.90 -12.00
C LYS A 120 6.94 -3.77 -10.98
N GLY A 121 6.86 -3.35 -9.71
CA GLY A 121 6.27 -4.13 -8.61
C GLY A 121 4.74 -4.11 -8.56
N GLY A 122 4.09 -3.24 -9.36
CA GLY A 122 2.65 -2.99 -9.27
C GLY A 122 2.34 -1.85 -8.30
N TRP A 123 1.07 -1.54 -8.10
CA TRP A 123 0.61 -0.43 -7.26
C TRP A 123 -0.61 -0.84 -6.45
N ALA A 124 -1.18 0.09 -5.67
CA ALA A 124 -2.36 -0.19 -4.89
C ALA A 124 -3.53 -0.71 -5.75
N GLU A 125 -4.30 -1.66 -5.22
CA GLU A 125 -5.40 -2.30 -5.94
C GLU A 125 -6.58 -1.34 -6.15
N PHE A 126 -7.28 -1.53 -7.26
CA PHE A 126 -8.49 -0.82 -7.65
C PHE A 126 -9.41 -1.72 -8.48
N GLU A 127 -10.68 -1.31 -8.59
CA GLU A 127 -11.64 -1.96 -9.46
C GLU A 127 -11.62 -1.27 -10.83
N ASP A 128 -11.03 -1.97 -11.81
CA ASP A 128 -10.93 -1.56 -13.21
C ASP A 128 -12.25 -1.88 -13.93
N LEU A 129 -13.14 -0.88 -14.01
CA LEU A 129 -14.49 -1.05 -14.55
C LEU A 129 -14.49 -1.16 -16.08
N ASN A 130 -13.50 -0.53 -16.72
CA ASN A 130 -13.41 -0.46 -18.18
C ASN A 130 -12.40 -1.46 -18.79
N GLN A 131 -11.68 -2.20 -17.94
CA GLN A 131 -10.69 -3.24 -18.28
C GLN A 131 -9.49 -2.72 -19.08
N ASN A 132 -9.09 -1.46 -18.88
CA ASN A 132 -7.95 -0.86 -19.58
C ASN A 132 -6.61 -1.01 -18.84
N GLY A 133 -6.63 -1.49 -17.59
CA GLY A 133 -5.46 -1.71 -16.74
C GLY A 133 -4.90 -0.45 -16.05
N ASN A 134 -5.55 0.69 -16.16
CA ASN A 134 -5.21 1.95 -15.51
C ASN A 134 -6.35 2.39 -14.60
N TYR A 135 -6.00 3.14 -13.55
CA TYR A 135 -6.96 3.69 -12.62
C TYR A 135 -7.53 5.02 -13.14
N ASP A 136 -8.80 5.00 -13.52
CA ASP A 136 -9.57 6.13 -14.03
C ASP A 136 -10.73 6.49 -13.07
N PRO A 137 -10.46 7.21 -11.95
CA PRO A 137 -11.50 7.59 -11.00
C PRO A 137 -12.57 8.52 -11.61
N ASP A 138 -12.25 9.25 -12.68
CA ASP A 138 -13.25 10.02 -13.43
C ASP A 138 -14.26 9.16 -14.20
N LEU A 139 -13.99 7.86 -14.34
CA LEU A 139 -14.88 6.87 -14.94
C LEU A 139 -15.53 5.97 -13.87
N GLY A 140 -15.56 6.42 -12.62
CA GLY A 140 -16.22 5.75 -11.50
C GLY A 140 -15.40 4.61 -10.88
N GLU A 141 -14.12 4.47 -11.21
CA GLU A 141 -13.25 3.46 -10.62
C GLU A 141 -12.82 3.83 -9.19
N TYR A 142 -12.71 2.84 -8.32
CA TYR A 142 -12.41 3.07 -6.91
C TYR A 142 -11.44 2.06 -6.30
N PRO A 143 -10.76 2.42 -5.20
CA PRO A 143 -9.89 1.51 -4.45
C PRO A 143 -10.64 0.31 -3.89
N ILE A 144 -10.00 -0.85 -3.88
CA ILE A 144 -10.54 -2.10 -3.32
C ILE A 144 -9.43 -2.92 -2.66
N VAL A 145 -9.82 -4.03 -2.02
CA VAL A 145 -8.91 -5.14 -1.71
C VAL A 145 -9.40 -6.43 -2.34
N ARG A 146 -8.48 -7.27 -2.86
CA ARG A 146 -8.84 -8.59 -3.41
C ARG A 146 -8.59 -9.73 -2.41
N LEU A 147 -9.66 -10.27 -1.84
CA LEU A 147 -9.59 -11.45 -0.97
C LEU A 147 -9.93 -12.70 -1.77
N LYS A 148 -8.94 -13.58 -1.92
CA LYS A 148 -9.06 -14.82 -2.70
C LYS A 148 -9.51 -14.55 -4.15
N GLY A 149 -9.04 -13.45 -4.73
CA GLY A 149 -9.37 -13.01 -6.09
C GLY A 149 -10.68 -12.23 -6.22
N HIS A 150 -11.47 -12.10 -5.15
CA HIS A 150 -12.73 -11.34 -5.17
C HIS A 150 -12.54 -9.92 -4.62
N PRO A 151 -13.08 -8.88 -5.28
CA PRO A 151 -12.99 -7.50 -4.82
C PRO A 151 -13.90 -7.25 -3.61
N TYR A 152 -13.41 -6.45 -2.66
CA TYR A 152 -14.17 -5.97 -1.51
C TYR A 152 -13.86 -4.49 -1.26
N ILE A 153 -14.87 -3.76 -0.82
CA ILE A 153 -14.74 -2.40 -0.27
C ILE A 153 -14.70 -2.54 1.27
N PRO A 154 -13.52 -2.43 1.91
CA PRO A 154 -13.41 -2.44 3.36
C PRO A 154 -13.88 -1.10 3.95
N THR A 155 -14.19 -1.07 5.25
CA THR A 155 -14.58 0.16 5.96
C THR A 155 -13.48 1.22 5.93
N GLU A 156 -12.23 0.78 6.03
CA GLU A 156 -11.03 1.61 5.86
C GLU A 156 -10.00 0.79 5.09
N ILE A 157 -9.28 1.44 4.18
CA ILE A 157 -8.12 0.89 3.49
C ILE A 157 -6.99 1.90 3.52
N MET A 158 -5.80 1.40 3.84
CA MET A 158 -4.55 2.12 3.84
C MET A 158 -3.56 1.41 2.92
N TRP A 159 -2.74 2.17 2.21
CA TRP A 159 -1.65 1.65 1.41
C TRP A 159 -0.36 2.43 1.66
N MET A 160 0.76 1.73 1.70
CA MET A 160 2.11 2.30 1.76
C MET A 160 3.13 1.37 1.11
N VAL A 161 4.29 1.92 0.73
CA VAL A 161 5.38 1.15 0.13
C VAL A 161 6.72 1.52 0.75
N PHE A 162 7.54 0.50 1.01
CA PHE A 162 8.89 0.64 1.56
C PHE A 162 9.80 -0.48 1.06
N ASN A 163 11.11 -0.34 1.25
CA ASN A 163 12.11 -1.27 0.74
C ASN A 163 13.28 -1.45 1.70
N ASP A 164 14.10 -2.46 1.49
CA ASP A 164 15.30 -2.72 2.32
C ASP A 164 16.60 -2.20 1.72
N GLN A 165 16.56 -1.37 0.67
CA GLN A 165 17.79 -0.84 0.08
C GLN A 165 18.41 0.25 0.94
N GLY A 166 19.73 0.28 1.01
CA GLY A 166 20.49 1.22 1.82
C GLY A 166 21.36 0.52 2.86
N ILE A 167 21.74 1.25 3.92
CA ILE A 167 22.55 0.70 5.01
C ILE A 167 21.62 0.08 6.04
N HIS A 168 21.80 -1.22 6.32
CA HIS A 168 21.08 -1.91 7.39
C HIS A 168 21.74 -1.61 8.75
N GLY A 169 21.19 -0.65 9.48
CA GLY A 169 21.74 -0.22 10.77
C GLY A 169 21.48 -1.20 11.92
N LEU A 170 20.50 -2.11 11.80
CA LEU A 170 20.11 -3.02 12.89
C LEU A 170 20.70 -4.42 12.69
N THR A 171 20.67 -4.95 11.47
CA THR A 171 21.21 -6.28 11.16
C THR A 171 22.68 -6.26 10.72
N ALA A 172 23.19 -5.10 10.29
CA ALA A 172 24.51 -4.97 9.65
C ALA A 172 24.72 -5.90 8.43
N SER A 173 23.61 -6.39 7.86
CA SER A 173 23.59 -7.25 6.67
C SER A 173 23.65 -6.40 5.39
N SER A 174 24.10 -7.02 4.29
CA SER A 174 23.81 -6.49 2.95
C SER A 174 22.30 -6.51 2.67
N PRO A 175 21.74 -5.54 1.91
CA PRO A 175 20.35 -5.56 1.47
C PRO A 175 19.96 -6.79 0.66
N LEU A 176 18.71 -7.22 0.81
CA LEU A 176 18.08 -8.25 -0.01
C LEU A 176 17.66 -7.70 -1.39
N GLY A 177 17.30 -6.42 -1.49
CA GLY A 177 16.73 -5.86 -2.73
C GLY A 177 15.25 -6.17 -2.87
N ILE A 178 14.53 -6.06 -1.76
CA ILE A 178 13.09 -6.29 -1.69
C ILE A 178 12.34 -4.98 -1.50
N GLU A 179 11.21 -4.90 -2.18
CA GLU A 179 10.16 -3.92 -1.92
C GLU A 179 9.02 -4.64 -1.19
N ILE A 180 8.35 -3.90 -0.33
CA ILE A 180 7.16 -4.34 0.38
C ILE A 180 6.07 -3.32 0.13
N GLN A 181 5.01 -3.76 -0.55
CA GLN A 181 3.77 -3.01 -0.67
C GLN A 181 2.78 -3.51 0.38
N LEU A 182 2.38 -2.61 1.27
CA LEU A 182 1.55 -2.94 2.43
C LEU A 182 0.17 -2.33 2.26
N THR A 183 -0.83 -3.21 2.11
CA THR A 183 -2.25 -2.84 2.24
C THR A 183 -2.76 -3.26 3.61
N VAL A 184 -3.31 -2.30 4.36
CA VAL A 184 -3.97 -2.53 5.65
C VAL A 184 -5.44 -2.17 5.50
N PHE A 185 -6.35 -3.04 5.93
CA PHE A 185 -7.78 -2.78 5.81
C PHE A 185 -8.59 -3.41 6.94
N GLY A 186 -9.77 -2.83 7.19
CA GLY A 186 -10.69 -3.29 8.23
C GLY A 186 -12.15 -3.32 7.76
N PHE A 187 -12.94 -4.26 8.30
CA PHE A 187 -14.39 -4.33 8.08
C PHE A 187 -15.15 -4.07 9.39
N ASN A 188 -16.19 -3.24 9.34
CA ASN A 188 -17.12 -3.06 10.44
C ASN A 188 -18.31 -4.05 10.31
N CYS A 189 -18.41 -5.02 11.21
CA CYS A 189 -19.49 -6.00 11.23
C CYS A 189 -20.46 -5.73 12.39
N LEU A 190 -21.70 -5.32 12.10
CA LEU A 190 -22.72 -4.95 13.10
C LEU A 190 -23.37 -6.12 13.87
N GLY A 191 -22.73 -7.30 13.95
CA GLY A 191 -23.27 -8.45 14.69
C GLY A 191 -22.25 -9.54 14.90
N GLN A 192 -21.78 -9.72 16.14
CA GLN A 192 -20.84 -10.77 16.59
C GLN A 192 -19.65 -11.09 15.67
N CYS A 193 -19.17 -10.12 14.89
CA CYS A 193 -17.78 -10.06 14.50
C CYS A 193 -17.23 -8.86 15.24
N SER A 194 -16.41 -9.16 16.22
CA SER A 194 -15.50 -8.21 16.82
C SER A 194 -14.80 -7.34 15.75
N ILE A 195 -14.34 -6.16 16.15
CA ILE A 195 -13.42 -5.27 15.39
C ILE A 195 -12.05 -5.98 15.08
N GLU A 196 -12.01 -7.31 15.00
CA GLU A 196 -10.82 -8.17 15.10
C GLU A 196 -10.29 -8.68 13.74
N GLN A 197 -10.56 -8.01 12.62
CA GLN A 197 -9.99 -8.40 11.32
C GLN A 197 -9.35 -7.21 10.61
N CYS A 198 -8.28 -6.68 11.23
CA CYS A 198 -7.26 -5.98 10.48
C CYS A 198 -6.46 -7.02 9.71
N LEU A 199 -6.56 -6.98 8.38
CA LEU A 199 -5.80 -7.86 7.50
C LEU A 199 -4.65 -7.07 6.90
N ILE A 200 -3.47 -7.66 6.97
CA ILE A 200 -2.25 -7.13 6.38
C ILE A 200 -1.91 -7.98 5.17
N GLN A 201 -1.88 -7.35 4.00
CA GLN A 201 -1.46 -7.96 2.75
C GLN A 201 -0.12 -7.35 2.31
N TYR A 202 0.86 -8.24 2.13
CA TYR A 202 2.12 -7.93 1.45
C TYR A 202 2.06 -8.49 0.04
N ILE A 203 2.32 -7.66 -0.97
CA ILE A 203 2.38 -8.05 -2.39
C ILE A 203 3.83 -8.01 -2.85
#